data_AF-A0A0A1TR22-F1
#
_entry.id   AF-A0A0A1TR22-F1
#
_cell.length_a   1.000
_cell.length_b   1.000
_cell.length_c   1.000
_cell.angle_alpha   90.00
_cell.angle_beta   90.00
_cell.angle_gamma   90.00
#
_symmetry.space_group_name_H-M   'P 1'
#
loop_
_entity.id
_entity.type
_entity.pdbx_description
1 polymer ?
#
loop_
_entity_poly.entity_id
_entity_poly.type
_entity_poly.pdbx_seq_one_letter_code
_entity_poly.pdbx_strand_id
1 'polypeptide(L)'
;MKVLLYLTTYVGVAAAALPNSWYSDIVDGAFIYEFENGYQSLSECQSSFGEEATVRKSFDSELFHGASVQLKNGTNVEQAMVQISESTKIKNYWPMHKI
;
A
#
# COMPACT_ATOMS: atom_id res chain seq x y z
N MET A 1 -26.68 -34.45 34.03
CA MET A 1 -25.99 -33.34 33.35
C MET A 1 -25.75 -33.74 31.91
N LYS A 2 -26.37 -33.05 30.93
CA LYS A 2 -26.16 -33.29 29.49
C LYS A 2 -25.09 -32.31 29.01
N VAL A 3 -23.95 -32.83 28.55
CA VAL A 3 -22.86 -32.02 27.96
C VAL A 3 -23.17 -31.89 26.47
N LEU A 4 -23.49 -30.67 26.01
CA LEU A 4 -23.54 -30.36 24.58
C LEU A 4 -22.14 -29.99 24.09
N LEU A 5 -21.56 -30.86 23.27
CA LEU A 5 -20.36 -30.59 22.48
C LEU A 5 -20.77 -29.81 21.22
N TYR A 6 -20.34 -28.55 21.11
CA TYR A 6 -20.47 -27.77 19.87
C TYR A 6 -19.24 -28.02 18.98
N LEU A 7 -19.44 -28.68 17.84
CA LEU A 7 -18.45 -28.82 16.78
C LEU A 7 -18.42 -27.52 15.95
N THR A 8 -17.33 -26.77 16.05
CA THR A 8 -17.08 -25.58 15.23
C THR A 8 -16.49 -26.02 13.89
N THR A 9 -17.26 -25.95 12.81
CA THR A 9 -16.76 -26.23 11.46
C THR A 9 -16.04 -25.00 10.92
N TYR A 10 -14.71 -25.06 10.78
CA TYR A 10 -13.92 -24.08 10.05
C TYR A 10 -14.14 -24.27 8.54
N VAL A 11 -14.84 -23.33 7.91
CA VAL A 11 -14.84 -23.19 6.45
C VAL A 11 -13.56 -22.46 6.04
N GLY A 12 -12.58 -23.23 5.57
CA GLY A 12 -11.38 -22.68 4.94
C GLY A 12 -11.75 -22.12 3.57
N VAL A 13 -11.68 -20.80 3.43
CA VAL A 13 -11.85 -20.13 2.12
C VAL A 13 -10.55 -20.33 1.35
N ALA A 14 -10.55 -21.20 0.35
CA ALA A 14 -9.44 -21.34 -0.57
C ALA A 14 -9.34 -20.05 -1.41
N ALA A 15 -8.35 -19.21 -1.11
CA ALA A 15 -8.02 -18.06 -1.95
C ALA A 15 -7.45 -18.59 -3.27
N ALA A 16 -8.26 -18.55 -4.33
CA ALA A 16 -7.79 -18.84 -5.68
C ALA A 16 -6.79 -17.75 -6.10
N ALA A 17 -5.50 -18.09 -6.16
CA ALA A 17 -4.49 -17.24 -6.77
C ALA A 17 -4.74 -17.20 -8.28
N LEU A 18 -5.30 -16.10 -8.77
CA LEU A 18 -5.40 -15.84 -10.21
C LEU A 18 -3.98 -15.58 -10.77
N PRO A 19 -3.64 -16.12 -11.96
CA PRO A 19 -2.35 -15.86 -12.58
C PRO A 19 -2.28 -14.39 -13.01
N ASN A 20 -1.41 -13.64 -12.35
CA ASN A 20 -1.38 -12.18 -12.41
C ASN A 20 -0.56 -11.69 -13.63
N SER A 21 -1.14 -11.75 -14.83
CA SER A 21 -0.52 -11.21 -16.06
C SER A 21 -0.26 -9.69 -16.02
N TRP A 22 -0.83 -8.99 -15.03
CA TRP A 22 -0.69 -7.56 -14.78
C TRP A 22 0.69 -7.17 -14.21
N TYR A 23 1.46 -8.13 -13.69
CA TYR A 23 2.73 -7.83 -13.03
C TYR A 23 3.82 -7.32 -13.99
N SER A 24 3.76 -7.71 -15.27
CA SER A 24 4.78 -7.30 -16.27
C SER A 24 4.77 -5.80 -16.58
N ASP A 25 3.63 -5.14 -16.34
CA ASP A 25 3.39 -3.74 -16.67
C ASP A 25 3.67 -2.80 -15.49
N ILE A 26 3.99 -3.34 -14.31
CA ILE A 26 4.30 -2.52 -13.13
C ILE A 26 5.74 -1.99 -13.24
N VAL A 27 5.93 -0.74 -12.81
CA VAL A 27 7.26 -0.16 -12.58
C VAL A 27 7.71 -0.58 -11.18
N ASP A 28 8.74 -1.40 -11.12
CA ASP A 28 9.23 -1.96 -9.86
C ASP A 28 9.58 -0.87 -8.83
N GLY A 29 9.04 -1.01 -7.63
CA GLY A 29 9.26 -0.09 -6.51
C GLY A 29 8.61 1.29 -6.66
N ALA A 30 7.78 1.53 -7.69
CA ALA A 30 7.14 2.82 -7.92
C ALA A 30 5.65 2.77 -7.56
N PHE A 31 5.24 3.66 -6.67
CA PHE A 31 3.86 3.72 -6.16
C PHE A 31 3.35 5.15 -6.08
N ILE A 32 2.04 5.31 -6.17
CA ILE A 32 1.32 6.53 -5.83
C ILE A 32 0.64 6.28 -4.48
N TYR A 33 0.84 7.19 -3.53
CA TYR A 33 0.21 7.16 -2.22
C TYR A 33 -0.75 8.35 -2.09
N GLU A 34 -2.00 8.07 -1.70
CA GLU A 34 -2.98 9.09 -1.31
C GLU A 34 -2.85 9.36 0.19
N PHE A 35 -2.86 10.63 0.57
CA PHE A 35 -2.82 11.02 1.97
C PHE A 35 -4.20 10.90 2.62
N GLU A 36 -4.21 10.69 3.92
CA GLU A 36 -5.45 10.70 4.70
C GLU A 36 -6.08 12.09 4.77
N ASN A 37 -7.38 12.11 5.05
CA ASN A 37 -8.13 13.35 5.19
C ASN A 37 -7.52 14.21 6.32
N GLY A 38 -7.23 15.47 6.02
CA GLY A 38 -6.58 16.40 6.95
C GLY A 38 -5.07 16.53 6.77
N TYR A 39 -4.46 15.73 5.88
CA TYR A 39 -3.08 15.92 5.42
C TYR A 39 -3.08 16.40 3.97
N GLN A 40 -2.74 17.67 3.76
CA GLN A 40 -2.89 18.32 2.45
C GLN A 40 -1.56 18.46 1.71
N SER A 41 -0.44 18.34 2.41
CA SER A 41 0.89 18.57 1.86
C SER A 41 1.83 17.39 2.09
N LEU A 42 2.81 17.25 1.18
CA LEU A 42 3.87 16.26 1.33
C LEU A 42 4.63 16.42 2.65
N SER A 43 4.88 17.67 3.09
CA SER A 43 5.62 17.94 4.34
C SER A 43 4.97 17.31 5.57
N GLU A 44 3.65 17.18 5.58
CA GLU A 44 2.92 16.58 6.70
C GLU A 44 3.01 15.05 6.71
N CYS A 45 3.16 14.44 5.53
CA CYS A 45 3.24 12.99 5.34
C CYS A 45 4.66 12.47 5.10
N GLN A 46 5.68 13.33 4.98
CA GLN A 46 7.02 12.93 4.56
C GLN A 46 7.65 11.88 5.50
N SER A 47 7.36 11.97 6.80
CA SER A 47 7.81 11.00 7.80
C SER A 47 7.34 9.57 7.53
N SER A 48 6.26 9.39 6.76
CA SER A 48 5.66 8.08 6.49
C SER A 48 6.43 7.25 5.46
N PHE A 49 7.28 7.89 4.63
CA PHE A 49 7.97 7.21 3.53
C PHE A 49 9.31 6.58 3.94
N GLY A 50 9.82 6.88 5.13
CA GLY A 50 11.10 6.36 5.62
C GLY A 50 12.30 6.77 4.77
N GLU A 51 13.48 6.27 5.12
CA GLU A 51 14.73 6.58 4.39
C GLU A 51 14.89 5.76 3.09
N GLU A 52 14.15 4.67 2.95
CA GLU A 52 14.24 3.76 1.80
C GLU A 52 13.45 4.21 0.59
N ALA A 53 12.76 5.35 0.69
CA ALA A 53 11.89 5.88 -0.34
C ALA A 53 12.33 7.26 -0.80
N THR A 54 12.15 7.53 -2.09
CA THR A 54 12.39 8.83 -2.71
C THR A 54 11.09 9.33 -3.32
N VAL A 55 10.64 10.52 -2.90
CA VAL A 55 9.48 11.16 -3.52
C VAL A 55 9.88 11.67 -4.90
N ARG A 56 9.17 11.21 -5.93
CA ARG A 56 9.37 11.61 -7.33
C ARG A 56 8.54 12.84 -7.69
N LYS A 57 7.33 12.92 -7.13
CA LYS A 57 6.36 13.98 -7.40
C LYS A 57 5.37 14.09 -6.23
N SER A 58 5.04 15.30 -5.83
CA SER A 58 3.89 15.58 -4.97
C SER A 58 2.65 15.87 -5.81
N PHE A 59 1.50 15.52 -5.28
CA PHE A 59 0.20 15.85 -5.82
C PHE A 59 -0.55 16.67 -4.77
N ASP A 60 -0.99 17.85 -5.15
CA ASP A 60 -1.74 18.77 -4.29
C ASP A 60 -2.84 19.40 -5.14
N SER A 61 -4.04 18.84 -5.03
CA SER A 61 -5.22 19.28 -5.74
C SER A 61 -6.43 19.10 -4.86
N GLU A 62 -7.50 19.86 -5.13
CA GLU A 62 -8.74 19.80 -4.33
C GLU A 62 -9.37 18.40 -4.24
N LEU A 63 -9.07 17.53 -5.23
CA LEU A 63 -9.64 16.18 -5.31
C LEU A 63 -8.66 15.09 -4.86
N PHE A 64 -7.38 15.41 -4.74
CA PHE A 64 -6.33 14.42 -4.48
C PHE A 64 -5.09 15.08 -3.89
N HIS A 65 -4.72 14.64 -2.69
CA HIS A 65 -3.46 14.95 -2.05
C HIS A 65 -2.64 13.66 -1.93
N GLY A 66 -1.38 13.69 -2.35
CA GLY A 66 -0.59 12.47 -2.39
C GLY A 66 0.84 12.67 -2.86
N ALA A 67 1.54 11.56 -3.05
CA ALA A 67 2.88 11.55 -3.61
C ALA A 67 3.14 10.31 -4.46
N SER A 68 3.88 10.49 -5.55
CA SER A 68 4.54 9.40 -6.26
C SER A 68 5.90 9.15 -5.63
N VAL A 69 6.19 7.90 -5.32
CA VAL A 69 7.34 7.46 -4.55
C VAL A 69 8.05 6.33 -5.27
N GLN A 70 9.38 6.38 -5.29
CA GLN A 70 10.27 5.31 -5.74
C GLN A 70 11.00 4.73 -4.55
N LEU A 71 10.87 3.42 -4.34
CA LEU A 71 11.69 2.68 -3.38
C LEU A 71 13.12 2.51 -3.93
N LYS A 72 14.11 2.55 -3.04
CA LYS A 72 15.52 2.34 -3.38
C LYS A 72 15.74 0.93 -3.91
N ASN A 73 16.76 0.77 -4.74
CA ASN A 73 17.18 -0.56 -5.22
C ASN A 73 17.60 -1.45 -4.04
N GLY A 74 17.13 -2.70 -4.04
CA GLY A 74 17.40 -3.67 -2.97
C GLY A 74 16.44 -3.58 -1.78
N THR A 75 15.54 -2.58 -1.73
CA THR A 75 14.45 -2.55 -0.77
C THR A 75 13.48 -3.71 -1.02
N ASN A 76 13.05 -4.37 0.07
CA ASN A 76 11.95 -5.31 -0.01
C ASN A 76 10.65 -4.54 -0.24
N VAL A 77 10.17 -4.54 -1.49
CA VAL A 77 9.03 -3.75 -1.94
C VAL A 77 7.76 -4.04 -1.13
N GLU A 78 7.47 -5.32 -0.88
CA GLU A 78 6.27 -5.72 -0.13
C GLU A 78 6.31 -5.21 1.30
N GLN A 79 7.44 -5.40 1.98
CA GLN A 79 7.62 -4.93 3.34
C GLN A 79 7.54 -3.39 3.44
N ALA A 80 8.19 -2.68 2.52
CA ALA A 80 8.17 -1.22 2.51
C ALA A 80 6.76 -0.67 2.23
N MET A 81 6.01 -1.29 1.32
CA MET A 81 4.60 -0.91 1.08
C MET A 81 3.76 -1.08 2.34
N VAL A 82 3.88 -2.23 3.01
CA VAL A 82 3.14 -2.51 4.25
C VAL A 82 3.47 -1.44 5.29
N GLN A 83 4.75 -1.16 5.55
CA GLN A 83 5.17 -0.16 6.52
C GLN A 83 4.65 1.26 6.20
N ILE A 84 4.70 1.68 4.94
CA ILE A 84 4.18 2.99 4.52
C ILE A 84 2.65 3.03 4.69
N SER A 85 1.96 1.95 4.33
CA SER A 85 0.50 1.85 4.42
C SER A 85 -0.03 1.72 5.85
N GLU A 86 0.79 1.26 6.80
CA GLU A 86 0.46 1.25 8.24
C GLU A 86 0.49 2.65 8.85
N SER A 87 1.00 3.65 8.13
CA SER A 87 0.94 5.04 8.59
C SER A 87 -0.49 5.56 8.59
N THR A 88 -0.93 6.13 9.71
CA THR A 88 -2.23 6.81 9.85
C THR A 88 -2.39 8.05 8.95
N LYS A 89 -1.36 8.41 8.19
CA LYS A 89 -1.34 9.54 7.26
C LYS A 89 -1.56 9.13 5.80
N ILE A 90 -1.63 7.84 5.52
CA ILE A 90 -1.77 7.27 4.18
C ILE A 90 -3.10 6.54 4.10
N LYS A 91 -3.90 6.89 3.10
CA LYS A 91 -5.25 6.36 2.91
C LYS A 91 -5.26 5.18 1.95
N ASN A 92 -4.57 5.33 0.82
CA ASN A 92 -4.52 4.34 -0.26
C ASN A 92 -3.15 4.36 -0.95
N TYR A 93 -2.86 3.30 -1.71
CA TYR A 93 -1.72 3.26 -2.61
C TYR A 93 -2.03 2.47 -3.89
N TRP A 94 -1.31 2.80 -4.97
CA TRP A 94 -1.43 2.11 -6.26
C TRP A 94 -0.05 1.92 -6.91
N PRO A 95 0.21 0.75 -7.53
CA PRO A 95 1.42 0.56 -8.32
C PRO A 95 1.41 1.48 -9.54
N MET A 96 2.59 1.99 -9.92
CA MET A 96 2.75 2.69 -11.18
C MET A 96 2.88 1.69 -12.32
N HIS A 97 2.24 2.00 -13.44
CA HIS A 97 2.30 1.20 -14.66
C HIS A 97 3.23 1.85 -15.69
N LYS A 98 3.83 1.03 -16.54
CA LYS A 98 4.55 1.48 -17.74
C LYS A 98 3.52 2.02 -18.75
N ILE A 99 3.99 2.90 -19.62
CA ILE A 99 3.20 3.53 -20.69
C ILE A 99 3.56 2.92 -22.04
#